data_AF-A0A0F9KZ94-F1
#
_entry.id   AF-A0A0F9KZ94-F1
#
_cell.length_a   1.000
_cell.length_b   1.000
_cell.length_c   1.000
_cell.angle_alpha   90.00
_cell.angle_beta   90.00
_cell.angle_gamma   90.00
#
_symmetry.space_group_name_H-M   'P 1'
#
loop_
_entity.id
_entity.type
_entity.pdbx_description
1 polymer ?
#
loop_
_entity_poly.entity_id
_entity_poly.type
_entity_poly.pdbx_seq_one_letter_code
_entity_poly.pdbx_strand_id
1 'polypeptide(L)'
;MTQKKTEHVKAEAVKEKVNVEELEITSAVRWRKENINAHKFQVPSGAVFLVRNVPLVGLVAKGVIPLSLVTRAIKMKVAAPKSVDKNDPFKNVKEDDIKDFEKMLNAFVSVAVVEPKIVTDNTDDEDVIPASEITFIDKSAIFNECQKGGAEMYLPFL
;
A
#
# COMPACT_ATOMS: atom_id res chain seq x y z
N MET A 1 65.04 -45.15 -26.65
CA MET A 1 63.58 -45.41 -26.58
C MET A 1 63.03 -44.51 -25.49
N THR A 2 62.08 -43.60 -25.65
CA THR A 2 61.41 -42.96 -26.78
C THR A 2 60.83 -41.69 -26.15
N GLN A 3 61.21 -40.52 -26.66
CA GLN A 3 60.67 -39.22 -26.25
C GLN A 3 59.15 -39.21 -26.49
N LYS A 4 58.35 -38.89 -25.48
CA LYS A 4 56.92 -38.62 -25.66
C LYS A 4 56.69 -37.13 -25.85
N LYS A 5 56.12 -36.83 -27.02
CA LYS A 5 55.69 -35.55 -27.55
C LYS A 5 54.69 -34.84 -26.64
N THR A 6 54.88 -33.53 -26.58
CA THR A 6 53.92 -32.41 -26.57
C THR A 6 52.45 -32.76 -26.71
N GLU A 7 51.61 -32.21 -25.83
CA GLU A 7 50.27 -31.75 -26.23
C GLU A 7 49.91 -30.47 -25.46
N HIS A 8 49.73 -29.41 -26.26
CA HIS A 8 49.26 -28.10 -25.83
C HIS A 8 47.78 -28.20 -25.50
N VAL A 9 47.40 -27.94 -24.25
CA VAL A 9 46.00 -27.59 -23.93
C VAL A 9 45.90 -26.07 -23.92
N LYS A 10 45.57 -25.50 -25.08
CA LYS A 10 44.90 -24.21 -25.20
C LYS A 10 43.41 -24.50 -25.35
N ALA A 11 42.59 -24.13 -24.37
CA ALA A 11 41.15 -23.96 -24.52
C ALA A 11 40.71 -22.99 -23.42
N GLU A 12 40.69 -21.69 -23.75
CA GLU A 12 39.49 -20.96 -24.15
C GLU A 12 38.86 -20.27 -22.93
N ALA A 13 39.34 -19.05 -22.68
CA ALA A 13 38.62 -18.09 -21.86
C ALA A 13 37.32 -17.74 -22.60
N VAL A 14 36.22 -18.34 -22.17
CA VAL A 14 34.86 -17.95 -22.54
C VAL A 14 34.65 -16.52 -22.04
N LYS A 15 34.95 -15.54 -22.89
CA LYS A 15 34.52 -14.16 -22.71
C LYS A 15 33.04 -14.12 -23.06
N GLU A 16 32.22 -14.47 -22.08
CA GLU A 16 30.79 -14.17 -22.10
C GLU A 16 30.66 -12.65 -22.19
N LYS A 17 30.40 -12.15 -23.40
CA LYS A 17 30.07 -10.76 -23.63
C LYS A 17 28.71 -10.53 -22.98
N VAL A 18 28.73 -10.04 -21.75
CA VAL A 18 27.54 -9.49 -21.10
C VAL A 18 27.05 -8.37 -22.00
N ASN A 19 25.94 -8.63 -22.69
CA ASN A 19 25.23 -7.66 -23.49
C ASN A 19 24.57 -6.70 -22.50
N VAL A 20 25.28 -5.64 -22.12
CA VAL A 20 24.71 -4.58 -21.30
C VAL A 20 23.80 -3.80 -22.24
N GLU A 21 22.52 -4.17 -22.26
CA GLU A 21 21.49 -3.36 -22.91
C GLU A 21 21.61 -1.92 -22.41
N GLU A 22 21.60 -0.97 -23.36
CA GLU A 22 21.78 0.45 -23.08
C GLU A 22 20.65 0.91 -22.15
N LEU A 23 21.00 1.30 -20.91
CA LEU A 23 20.03 1.66 -19.90
C LEU A 23 19.36 3.00 -20.28
N GLU A 24 18.07 2.97 -20.57
CA GLU A 24 17.28 4.18 -20.83
C GLU A 24 16.82 4.85 -19.52
N ILE A 25 16.80 6.18 -19.49
CA ILE A 25 16.28 6.96 -18.35
C ILE A 25 14.75 6.89 -18.35
N THR A 26 14.17 6.23 -17.36
CA THR A 26 12.71 6.20 -17.16
C THR A 26 12.17 7.57 -16.75
N SER A 27 11.19 8.10 -17.48
CA SER A 27 10.52 9.35 -17.11
C SER A 27 9.69 9.18 -15.82
N ALA A 28 9.53 10.25 -15.05
CA ALA A 28 8.75 10.22 -13.81
C ALA A 28 7.29 9.78 -14.03
N VAL A 29 6.69 10.14 -15.17
CA VAL A 29 5.31 9.75 -15.52
C VAL A 29 5.22 8.25 -15.80
N ARG A 30 6.17 7.72 -16.57
CA ARG A 30 6.25 6.28 -16.88
C ARG A 30 6.48 5.47 -15.60
N TRP A 31 7.46 5.88 -14.80
CA TRP A 31 7.75 5.25 -13.52
C TRP A 31 6.54 5.21 -12.61
N ARG A 32 5.81 6.33 -12.46
CA ARG A 32 4.60 6.38 -11.64
C ARG A 32 3.52 5.43 -12.14
N LYS A 33 3.28 5.34 -13.45
CA LYS A 33 2.28 4.43 -14.03
C LYS A 33 2.65 2.97 -13.77
N GLU A 34 3.92 2.61 -14.01
CA GLU A 34 4.43 1.25 -13.83
C GLU A 34 4.48 0.83 -12.36
N ASN A 35 4.66 1.78 -11.43
CA ASN A 35 4.81 1.50 -10.00
C ASN A 35 3.57 1.87 -9.17
N ILE A 36 2.46 2.29 -9.78
CA ILE A 36 1.25 2.65 -9.01
C ILE A 36 0.57 1.42 -8.40
N ASN A 37 0.84 0.21 -8.93
CA ASN A 37 0.31 -1.07 -8.47
C ASN A 37 -1.17 -0.98 -8.09
N ALA A 38 -1.97 -0.39 -8.97
CA ALA A 38 -3.39 -0.21 -8.74
C ALA A 38 -4.19 -1.41 -9.23
N HIS A 39 -5.22 -1.78 -8.49
CA HIS A 39 -6.12 -2.89 -8.80
C HIS A 39 -7.56 -2.50 -8.51
N LYS A 40 -8.49 -3.17 -9.20
CA LYS A 40 -9.92 -2.98 -8.96
C LYS A 40 -10.30 -3.70 -7.67
N PHE A 41 -11.04 -3.01 -6.82
CA PHE A 41 -11.55 -3.55 -5.57
C PHE A 41 -13.02 -3.18 -5.41
N GLN A 42 -13.86 -4.18 -5.14
CA GLN A 42 -15.29 -3.96 -4.86
C GLN A 42 -15.48 -3.84 -3.35
N VAL A 43 -16.09 -2.74 -2.92
CA VAL A 43 -16.40 -2.50 -1.50
C VAL A 43 -17.74 -3.15 -1.11
N PRO A 44 -18.03 -3.31 0.20
CA PRO A 44 -19.28 -3.90 0.68
C PRO A 44 -20.57 -3.27 0.14
N SER A 45 -20.61 -1.96 -0.12
CA SER A 45 -21.76 -1.31 -0.76
C SER A 45 -21.99 -1.71 -2.23
N GLY A 46 -21.05 -2.43 -2.84
CA GLY A 46 -21.12 -2.91 -4.22
C GLY A 46 -20.39 -2.00 -5.23
N ALA A 47 -19.98 -0.80 -4.82
CA ALA A 47 -19.18 0.09 -5.65
C ALA A 47 -17.79 -0.49 -5.95
N VAL A 48 -17.22 -0.14 -7.10
CA VAL A 48 -15.89 -0.62 -7.54
C VAL A 48 -14.95 0.57 -7.63
N PHE A 49 -13.84 0.47 -6.90
CA PHE A 49 -12.78 1.48 -6.88
C PHE A 49 -11.52 0.93 -7.53
N LEU A 50 -10.77 1.78 -8.22
CA LEU A 50 -9.37 1.52 -8.54
C LEU A 50 -8.54 1.99 -7.35
N VAL A 51 -7.94 1.06 -6.60
CA VAL A 51 -7.17 1.34 -5.39
C VAL A 51 -5.72 0.98 -5.61
N ARG A 52 -4.81 1.64 -4.89
CA ARG A 52 -3.38 1.29 -4.85
C ARG A 52 -2.94 0.95 -3.44
N ASN A 53 -1.92 0.12 -3.34
CA ASN A 53 -1.29 -0.17 -2.06
C ASN A 53 -0.55 1.07 -1.55
N VAL A 54 -0.95 1.53 -0.36
CA VAL A 54 -0.31 2.66 0.32
C VAL A 54 0.08 2.24 1.73
N PRO A 55 1.39 2.15 2.03
CA PRO A 55 1.83 1.75 3.36
C PRO A 55 1.47 2.84 4.37
N LEU A 56 0.74 2.47 5.43
CA LEU A 56 0.32 3.41 6.47
C LEU A 56 1.52 4.14 7.09
N VAL A 57 2.63 3.42 7.31
CA VAL A 57 3.88 3.97 7.85
C VAL A 57 4.41 5.10 6.95
N GLY A 58 4.32 4.94 5.63
CA GLY A 58 4.73 5.96 4.67
C GLY A 58 3.87 7.22 4.71
N LEU A 59 2.55 7.08 4.95
CA LEU A 59 1.64 8.22 5.12
C LEU A 59 1.90 8.97 6.42
N VAL A 60 2.23 8.24 7.50
CA VAL A 60 2.60 8.84 8.78
C VAL A 60 3.91 9.59 8.67
N ALA A 61 4.93 8.99 8.04
CA ALA A 61 6.23 9.63 7.83
C ALA A 61 6.13 10.91 6.99
N LYS A 62 5.18 10.97 6.05
CA LYS A 62 4.90 12.15 5.22
C LYS A 62 4.00 13.19 5.92
N GLY A 63 3.54 12.92 7.14
CA GLY A 63 2.63 13.80 7.87
C GLY A 63 1.21 13.87 7.32
N VAL A 64 0.85 13.02 6.35
CA VAL A 64 -0.51 12.95 5.79
C VAL A 64 -1.48 12.43 6.84
N ILE A 65 -1.03 11.44 7.62
CA ILE A 65 -1.79 10.89 8.74
C ILE A 65 -1.01 11.18 10.02
N PRO A 66 -1.57 11.96 10.97
CA PRO A 66 -0.93 12.18 12.26
C PRO A 66 -0.68 10.86 13.00
N LEU A 67 0.55 10.68 13.52
CA LEU A 67 0.93 9.48 14.29
C LEU A 67 0.02 9.24 15.50
N SER A 68 -0.52 10.31 16.09
CA SER A 68 -1.48 10.23 17.20
C SER A 68 -2.73 9.45 16.82
N LEU A 69 -3.26 9.63 15.60
CA LEU A 69 -4.44 8.91 15.11
C LEU A 69 -4.15 7.43 14.93
N VAL A 70 -3.01 7.09 14.34
CA VAL A 70 -2.58 5.69 14.19
C VAL A 70 -2.38 5.02 15.54
N THR A 71 -1.77 5.72 16.49
CA THR A 71 -1.55 5.20 17.85
C THR A 71 -2.89 4.95 18.56
N ARG A 72 -3.89 5.83 18.39
CA ARG A 72 -5.25 5.61 18.91
C ARG A 72 -5.94 4.43 18.23
N ALA A 73 -5.84 4.32 16.91
CA ALA A 73 -6.39 3.19 16.15
C ALA A 73 -5.78 1.84 16.57
N ILE A 74 -4.47 1.78 16.80
CA ILE A 74 -3.79 0.60 17.33
C ILE A 74 -4.29 0.30 18.74
N LYS A 75 -4.47 1.30 19.61
CA LYS A 75 -5.05 1.09 20.94
C LYS A 75 -6.47 0.53 20.88
N MET A 76 -7.30 0.92 19.90
CA MET A 76 -8.61 0.30 19.66
C MET A 76 -8.46 -1.18 19.28
N LYS A 77 -7.51 -1.52 18.39
CA LYS A 77 -7.21 -2.92 18.02
C LYS A 77 -6.53 -3.75 19.12
N VAL A 78 -5.76 -3.13 20.03
CA VAL A 78 -5.03 -3.78 21.13
C VAL A 78 -5.87 -3.85 22.41
N ALA A 79 -6.88 -2.99 22.57
CA ALA A 79 -7.97 -3.22 23.51
C ALA A 79 -8.86 -4.41 23.06
N ALA A 80 -8.81 -4.76 21.77
CA ALA A 80 -9.60 -5.83 21.18
C ALA A 80 -9.22 -7.29 21.56
N PRO A 81 -7.96 -7.71 21.75
CA PRO A 81 -7.63 -9.15 21.77
C PRO A 81 -7.68 -9.79 23.16
N LYS A 82 -7.78 -9.02 24.26
CA LYS A 82 -7.75 -9.59 25.64
C LYS A 82 -8.94 -9.20 26.53
N SER A 83 -9.76 -8.23 26.11
CA SER A 83 -10.89 -7.75 26.90
C SER A 83 -12.09 -7.31 26.06
N VAL A 84 -12.19 -7.78 24.80
CA VAL A 84 -13.46 -7.67 24.08
C VAL A 84 -14.41 -8.65 24.72
N ASP A 85 -15.29 -8.11 25.55
CA ASP A 85 -16.56 -8.74 25.82
C ASP A 85 -17.14 -9.11 24.45
N LYS A 86 -17.29 -10.40 24.16
CA LYS A 86 -17.79 -10.85 22.84
C LYS A 86 -19.16 -10.25 22.53
N ASN A 87 -19.86 -9.76 23.56
CA ASN A 87 -21.14 -9.10 23.46
C ASN A 87 -21.05 -7.58 23.20
N ASP A 88 -19.91 -6.93 23.47
CA ASP A 88 -19.68 -5.52 23.19
C ASP A 88 -18.20 -5.22 22.86
N PRO A 89 -17.81 -5.30 21.57
CA PRO A 89 -16.46 -4.99 21.12
C PRO A 89 -16.10 -3.51 21.20
N PHE A 90 -17.06 -2.63 21.53
CA PHE A 90 -16.87 -1.19 21.60
C PHE A 90 -16.90 -0.65 23.03
N LYS A 91 -17.05 -1.50 24.05
CA LYS A 91 -17.16 -1.11 25.47
C LYS A 91 -16.07 -0.16 25.97
N ASN A 92 -14.87 -0.22 25.40
CA ASN A 92 -13.71 0.63 25.75
C ASN A 92 -13.37 1.67 24.69
N VAL A 93 -14.17 1.80 23.64
CA VAL A 93 -13.97 2.76 22.55
C VAL A 93 -14.74 4.03 22.89
N LYS A 94 -14.04 5.16 23.01
CA LYS A 94 -14.69 6.46 23.18
C LYS A 94 -15.17 6.98 21.84
N GLU A 95 -16.19 7.83 21.85
CA GLU A 95 -16.68 8.51 20.65
C GLU A 95 -15.56 9.28 19.92
N ASP A 96 -14.67 9.92 20.69
CA ASP A 96 -13.50 10.63 20.13
C ASP A 96 -12.53 9.69 19.40
N ASP A 97 -12.40 8.44 19.83
CA ASP A 97 -11.55 7.45 19.17
C ASP A 97 -12.14 7.06 17.80
N ILE A 98 -13.48 6.96 17.71
CA ILE A 98 -14.19 6.68 16.45
C ILE A 98 -14.01 7.85 15.47
N LYS A 99 -14.19 9.09 15.94
CA LYS A 99 -14.00 10.30 15.11
C LYS A 99 -12.58 10.42 14.59
N ASP A 100 -11.59 10.11 15.44
CA ASP A 100 -10.18 10.14 15.06
C ASP A 100 -9.83 9.04 14.05
N PHE A 101 -10.40 7.85 14.22
CA PHE A 101 -10.24 6.76 13.27
C PHE A 101 -10.92 7.08 11.93
N GLU A 102 -12.10 7.69 11.94
CA GLU A 102 -12.78 8.15 10.74
C GLU A 102 -11.95 9.21 9.99
N LYS A 103 -11.36 10.18 10.69
CA LYS A 103 -10.44 11.16 10.07
C LYS A 103 -9.24 10.49 9.43
N MET A 104 -8.66 9.49 10.11
CA MET A 104 -7.57 8.69 9.55
C MET A 104 -8.00 7.98 8.27
N LEU A 105 -9.18 7.36 8.29
CA LEU A 105 -9.73 6.67 7.13
C LEU A 105 -10.02 7.63 5.97
N ASN A 106 -10.56 8.82 6.22
CA ASN A 106 -10.77 9.85 5.19
C ASN A 106 -9.46 10.24 4.51
N ALA A 107 -8.42 10.55 5.30
CA ALA A 107 -7.10 10.88 4.77
C ALA A 107 -6.44 9.69 4.04
N PHE A 108 -6.72 8.46 4.48
CA PHE A 108 -6.23 7.27 3.83
C PHE A 108 -6.87 7.07 2.46
N VAL A 109 -8.20 7.07 2.38
CA VAL A 109 -8.93 6.82 1.12
C VAL A 109 -8.65 7.90 0.07
N SER A 110 -8.45 9.15 0.47
CA SER A 110 -8.08 10.24 -0.45
C SER A 110 -6.72 10.02 -1.13
N VAL A 111 -5.87 9.16 -0.57
CA VAL A 111 -4.56 8.82 -1.15
C VAL A 111 -4.56 7.43 -1.79
N ALA A 112 -5.31 6.48 -1.22
CA ALA A 112 -5.34 5.09 -1.67
C ALA A 112 -6.23 4.86 -2.89
N VAL A 113 -7.32 5.61 -3.03
CA VAL A 113 -8.19 5.51 -4.20
C VAL A 113 -7.58 6.33 -5.35
N VAL A 114 -7.43 5.69 -6.49
CA VAL A 114 -6.95 6.28 -7.75
C VAL A 114 -8.15 6.76 -8.58
N GLU A 115 -9.19 5.92 -8.70
CA GLU A 115 -10.44 6.25 -9.41
C GLU A 115 -11.66 5.65 -8.68
N PRO A 116 -12.77 6.39 -8.54
CA PRO A 116 -12.92 7.82 -8.83
C PRO A 116 -12.05 8.70 -7.91
N LYS A 117 -11.84 9.96 -8.30
CA LYS A 117 -11.03 10.88 -7.50
C LYS A 117 -11.77 11.24 -6.21
N ILE A 118 -11.09 11.07 -5.08
CA ILE A 118 -11.66 11.38 -3.76
C ILE A 118 -11.18 12.74 -3.28
N VAL A 119 -12.11 13.57 -2.83
CA VAL A 119 -11.83 14.91 -2.29
C VAL A 119 -12.26 15.03 -0.83
N THR A 120 -11.70 15.99 -0.10
CA THR A 120 -12.03 16.21 1.32
C THR A 120 -13.29 17.03 1.51
N ASP A 121 -13.55 17.97 0.62
CA ASP A 121 -14.63 18.92 0.71
C ASP A 121 -15.80 18.52 -0.19
N ASN A 122 -17.00 18.96 0.15
CA ASN A 122 -18.17 18.78 -0.70
C ASN A 122 -17.96 19.55 -2.02
N THR A 123 -18.49 19.00 -3.10
CA THR A 123 -18.32 19.52 -4.45
C THR A 123 -19.51 19.11 -5.29
N ASP A 124 -19.84 19.94 -6.28
CA ASP A 124 -20.92 19.67 -7.25
C ASP A 124 -20.41 18.95 -8.51
N ASP A 125 -19.10 18.63 -8.54
CA ASP A 125 -18.46 17.91 -9.63
C ASP A 125 -18.84 16.41 -9.59
N GLU A 126 -19.55 15.93 -10.61
CA GLU A 126 -20.05 14.55 -10.72
C GLU A 126 -18.92 13.51 -10.91
N ASP A 127 -17.72 13.94 -11.31
CA ASP A 127 -16.58 13.04 -11.57
C ASP A 127 -15.74 12.76 -10.31
N VAL A 128 -16.10 13.33 -9.16
CA VAL A 128 -15.37 13.17 -7.90
C VAL A 128 -16.31 12.80 -6.76
N ILE A 129 -15.78 12.12 -5.74
CA ILE A 129 -16.56 11.70 -4.58
C ILE A 129 -15.96 12.34 -3.32
N PRO A 130 -16.73 13.14 -2.56
CA PRO A 130 -16.32 13.56 -1.23
C PRO A 130 -16.08 12.36 -0.31
N ALA A 131 -14.98 12.37 0.44
CA ALA A 131 -14.67 11.31 1.38
C ALA A 131 -15.78 11.11 2.42
N SER A 132 -16.54 12.16 2.77
CA SER A 132 -17.71 12.10 3.64
C SER A 132 -18.84 11.20 3.12
N GLU A 133 -18.99 11.05 1.81
CA GLU A 133 -20.04 10.23 1.18
C GLU A 133 -19.70 8.73 1.18
N ILE A 134 -18.42 8.39 1.27
CA ILE A 134 -18.01 6.99 1.40
C ILE A 134 -18.35 6.52 2.82
N THR A 135 -19.06 5.40 2.92
CA THR A 135 -19.45 4.85 4.22
C THR A 135 -18.22 4.44 5.04
N PHE A 136 -18.31 4.49 6.36
CA PHE A 136 -17.24 4.03 7.25
C PHE A 136 -16.83 2.57 6.98
N ILE A 137 -17.80 1.71 6.63
CA ILE A 137 -17.58 0.30 6.31
C ILE A 137 -16.73 0.16 5.04
N ASP A 138 -17.06 0.90 3.98
CA ASP A 138 -16.33 0.85 2.72
C ASP A 138 -14.91 1.42 2.88
N LYS A 139 -14.76 2.54 3.61
CA LYS A 139 -13.43 3.09 3.94
C LYS A 139 -12.56 2.08 4.67
N SER A 140 -13.14 1.38 5.65
CA SER A 140 -12.45 0.34 6.42
C SER A 140 -12.05 -0.85 5.54
N ALA A 141 -12.91 -1.24 4.59
CA ALA A 141 -12.61 -2.29 3.63
C ALA A 141 -11.44 -1.92 2.70
N ILE A 142 -11.46 -0.69 2.14
CA ILE A 142 -10.36 -0.15 1.32
C ILE A 142 -9.06 -0.12 2.11
N PHE A 143 -9.11 0.38 3.36
CA PHE A 143 -7.95 0.41 4.24
C PHE A 143 -7.36 -0.99 4.43
N ASN A 144 -8.18 -1.97 4.83
CA ASN A 144 -7.72 -3.34 5.05
C ASN A 144 -7.14 -3.96 3.78
N GLU A 145 -7.78 -3.75 2.63
CA GLU A 145 -7.30 -4.24 1.34
C GLU A 145 -5.91 -3.69 1.00
N CYS A 146 -5.74 -2.37 1.09
CA CYS A 146 -4.48 -1.71 0.75
C CYS A 146 -3.34 -2.06 1.72
N GLN A 147 -3.65 -2.48 2.96
CA GLN A 147 -2.63 -2.94 3.91
C GLN A 147 -2.22 -4.41 3.69
N LYS A 148 -3.05 -5.26 3.08
CA LYS A 148 -2.68 -6.66 2.78
C LYS A 148 -1.43 -6.75 1.90
N GLY A 149 -1.37 -5.95 0.85
CA GLY A 149 -0.21 -5.88 -0.05
C GLY A 149 1.00 -5.14 0.52
N GLY A 150 0.82 -4.36 1.60
CA GLY A 150 1.91 -3.65 2.26
C GLY A 150 2.82 -4.57 3.08
N ALA A 151 2.29 -5.66 3.64
CA ALA A 151 3.06 -6.60 4.46
C ALA A 151 4.13 -7.36 3.65
N GLU A 152 3.84 -7.69 2.38
CA GLU A 152 4.79 -8.37 1.49
C GLU A 152 5.99 -7.48 1.15
N MET A 153 5.80 -6.15 1.12
CA MET A 153 6.85 -5.19 0.76
C MET A 153 7.94 -5.02 1.85
N TYR A 154 7.67 -5.45 3.09
CA TYR A 154 8.61 -5.39 4.21
C TYR A 154 9.27 -6.74 4.54
N LEU A 155 8.82 -7.85 3.94
CA LEU A 155 9.44 -9.17 4.12
C LEU A 155 10.94 -9.25 3.79
N PRO A 156 11.51 -8.51 2.80
CA PRO A 156 12.95 -8.56 2.57
C PRO A 156 13.78 -7.75 3.59
N PHE A 157 13.14 -7.06 4.54
CA PHE A 157 13.80 -6.24 5.57
C PHE A 157 13.59 -6.75 7.00
N LEU A 158 12.92 -7.90 7.17
CA LEU A 158 12.73 -8.64 8.42
C LEU A 158 13.45 -10.00 8.33
#